data_AF-A0A2N3E5G1-F1
#
_entry.id   AF-A0A2N3E5G1-F1
#
_cell.length_a   1.000
_cell.length_b   1.000
_cell.length_c   1.000
_cell.angle_alpha   90.00
_cell.angle_beta   90.00
_cell.angle_gamma   90.00
#
_symmetry.space_group_name_H-M   'P 1'
#
loop_
_entity.id
_entity.type
_entity.pdbx_description
1 polymer ?
#
loop_
_entity_poly.entity_id
_entity_poly.type
_entity_poly.pdbx_seq_one_letter_code
_entity_poly.pdbx_strand_id
1 'polypeptide(L)' 'IAEASGRITAETAPAIAASGVDLISCGWITHSAPCLDVGLDFDSLTAS' A
#
# COMPACT_ATOMS: atom_id res chain seq x y z
N ILE A 1 13.64 13.55 15.42
CA ILE A 1 12.80 12.79 14.48
C ILE A 1 12.73 11.35 14.97
N ALA A 2 11.55 10.84 15.26
CA ALA A 2 11.29 9.50 15.76
C ALA A 2 10.70 8.62 14.64
N GLU A 3 11.24 7.43 14.49
CA GLU A 3 10.83 6.48 13.46
C GLU A 3 10.41 5.15 14.09
N ALA A 4 9.32 4.56 13.61
CA ALA A 4 8.93 3.18 13.90
C ALA A 4 9.16 2.26 12.70
N SER A 5 9.72 1.07 12.96
CA SER A 5 9.94 0.02 11.97
C SER A 5 9.75 -1.37 12.57
N GLY A 6 9.57 -2.38 11.71
CA GLY A 6 9.52 -3.80 12.08
C GLY A 6 8.10 -4.35 12.27
N ARG A 7 7.77 -5.40 11.48
CA ARG A 7 6.48 -6.13 11.51
C ARG A 7 5.22 -5.24 11.49
N ILE A 8 5.30 -4.08 10.87
CA ILE A 8 4.16 -3.17 10.70
C ILE A 8 3.25 -3.71 9.61
N THR A 9 1.96 -3.65 9.85
CA THR A 9 0.88 -4.06 8.93
C THR A 9 -0.08 -2.89 8.71
N ALA A 10 -0.99 -3.01 7.74
CA ALA A 10 -2.01 -1.98 7.50
C ALA A 10 -2.90 -1.74 8.73
N GLU A 11 -3.16 -2.78 9.52
CA GLU A 11 -4.00 -2.73 10.72
C GLU A 11 -3.29 -2.06 11.90
N THR A 12 -1.96 -2.22 12.01
CA THR A 12 -1.17 -1.70 13.14
C THR A 12 -0.64 -0.29 12.92
N ALA A 13 -0.43 0.11 11.66
CA ALA A 13 0.10 1.42 11.30
C ALA A 13 -0.64 2.62 11.93
N PRO A 14 -1.99 2.66 12.01
CA PRO A 14 -2.71 3.79 12.62
C PRO A 14 -2.41 3.97 14.11
N ALA A 15 -2.36 2.87 14.87
CA ALA A 15 -2.07 2.93 16.30
C ALA A 15 -0.62 3.37 16.57
N ILE A 16 0.32 2.94 15.71
CA ILE A 16 1.72 3.35 15.76
C ILE A 16 1.86 4.84 15.42
N ALA A 17 1.18 5.32 14.38
CA ALA A 17 1.17 6.75 14.04
C ALA A 17 0.63 7.61 15.19
N ALA A 18 -0.44 7.15 15.85
CA ALA A 18 -1.04 7.84 17.00
C ALA A 18 -0.11 7.91 18.23
N SER A 19 0.97 7.12 18.28
CA SER A 19 1.97 7.20 19.36
C SER A 19 2.90 8.41 19.24
N GLY A 20 2.79 9.21 18.17
CA GLY A 20 3.56 10.44 17.97
C GLY A 20 4.91 10.24 17.27
N VAL A 21 5.08 9.16 16.51
CA VAL A 21 6.25 8.99 15.63
C VAL A 21 6.14 9.91 14.41
N ASP A 22 7.27 10.40 13.92
CA ASP A 22 7.33 11.25 12.73
C ASP A 22 7.28 10.42 11.44
N LEU A 23 7.82 9.20 11.48
CA LEU A 23 7.99 8.33 10.31
C LEU A 23 7.65 6.88 10.63
N ILE A 24 7.15 6.17 9.62
CA ILE A 24 6.88 4.73 9.65
C ILE A 24 7.52 4.08 8.43
N SER A 25 8.33 3.05 8.66
CA SER A 25 9.00 2.27 7.62
C SER A 25 8.43 0.86 7.51
N CYS A 26 7.84 0.53 6.36
CA CYS A 26 7.18 -0.76 6.07
C CYS A 26 7.79 -1.44 4.85
N GLY A 27 8.62 -2.48 5.03
CA GLY A 27 9.25 -3.18 3.89
C GLY A 27 8.26 -3.94 3.00
N TRP A 28 7.16 -4.45 3.57
CA TRP A 28 6.23 -5.31 2.84
C TRP A 28 5.53 -4.62 1.66
N ILE A 29 5.43 -3.28 1.65
CA ILE A 29 4.80 -2.52 0.56
C ILE A 29 5.60 -2.57 -0.76
N THR A 30 6.87 -2.99 -0.72
CA THR A 30 7.71 -3.13 -1.91
C THR A 30 7.99 -4.58 -2.26
N HIS A 31 8.35 -5.43 -1.29
CA HIS A 31 8.77 -6.81 -1.58
C HIS A 31 7.66 -7.86 -1.43
N SER A 32 6.48 -7.49 -0.90
CA SER A 32 5.39 -8.44 -0.63
C SER A 32 4.00 -7.80 -0.70
N ALA A 33 3.84 -6.74 -1.49
CA ALA A 33 2.55 -6.13 -1.72
C ALA A 33 1.64 -7.09 -2.51
N PRO A 34 0.34 -7.18 -2.20
CA PRO A 34 -0.59 -7.98 -2.98
C PRO A 34 -0.71 -7.42 -4.41
N CYS A 35 -0.88 -8.32 -5.39
CA CYS A 35 -1.12 -7.93 -6.77
C CYS A 35 -2.51 -7.30 -6.91
N LEU A 36 -2.60 -6.18 -7.64
CA LEU A 36 -3.87 -5.64 -8.09
C LEU A 36 -4.26 -6.33 -9.40
N ASP A 37 -5.42 -6.95 -9.42
CA ASP A 37 -5.98 -7.57 -10.62
C ASP A 37 -6.69 -6.51 -11.48
N VAL A 38 -6.34 -6.42 -12.77
CA VAL A 38 -6.84 -5.41 -13.70
C VAL A 38 -7.12 -6.03 -15.07
N GLY A 39 -8.34 -5.84 -15.58
CA GLY A 39 -8.75 -6.23 -16.94
C GLY A 39 -9.13 -5.02 -17.80
N LEU A 40 -8.79 -5.05 -19.08
CA LEU A 40 -9.19 -4.04 -20.07
C LEU A 40 -10.34 -4.60 -20.91
N ASP A 41 -11.54 -4.04 -20.72
CA ASP A 41 -12.68 -4.29 -21.59
C ASP A 41 -12.71 -3.23 -22.69
N PHE A 42 -12.23 -3.58 -23.88
CA PHE A 42 -12.19 -2.68 -25.01
C PHE A 42 -13.32 -3.00 -26.00
N ASP A 43 -14.22 -2.05 -26.20
CA ASP A 43 -15.28 -2.15 -27.20
C ASP A 43 -14.83 -1.41 -28.48
N SER A 44 -14.56 -2.15 -29.54
CA SER A 44 -14.12 -1.56 -30.81
C SER A 44 -15.33 -1.01 -31.57
N LEU A 45 -15.41 0.30 -31.72
CA LEU A 45 -16.34 0.91 -32.66
C LEU A 45 -15.93 0.48 -34.08
N THR A 46 -16.63 -0.48 -34.66
CA THR A 46 -16.53 -0.79 -36.09
C THR A 46 -17.10 0.39 -36.88
N ALA A 47 -16.23 1.13 -37.56
CA ALA A 47 -16.66 2.20 -38.45
C ALA A 47 -17.43 1.59 -39.64
N SER A 48 -18.67 2.06 -39.83
CA SER A 48 -19.53 1.72 -40.98
C SER A 48 -19.03 2.36 -42.28
#